data_AF-A0A9W8N3M7-F1
#
_entry.id   AF-A0A9W8N3M7-F1
#
_cell.length_a   1.000
_cell.length_b   1.000
_cell.length_c   1.000
_cell.angle_alpha   90.00
_cell.angle_beta   90.00
_cell.angle_gamma   90.00
#
_symmetry.space_group_name_H-M   'P 1'
#
loop_
_entity.id
_entity.type
_entity.pdbx_description
1 polymer ?
#
loop_
_entity_poly.entity_id
_entity_poly.type
_entity_poly.pdbx_seq_one_letter_code
_entity_poly.pdbx_strand_id
1 'polypeptide(L)'
;MPPIVVLIRHAQALHKTVQHSLGWLLDRGVPVEARAEWQEDTANPCDVGAERTELEKVWPNFDFSQLDSIYPQKTGLYGPGEETIRKRAEVARQWLSEQTDKCIVVVTHSGFLNRVVEGPRFRNTEYRTYQVERNESGQVALVEMKELSKDIPARET
;
A
#
# COMPACT_ATOMS: atom_id res chain seq x y z
N MET A 1 8.14 -12.14 -14.74
CA MET A 1 8.69 -11.58 -13.50
C MET A 1 7.71 -11.90 -12.39
N PRO A 2 8.19 -12.29 -11.19
CA PRO A 2 7.33 -12.50 -10.04
C PRO A 2 6.66 -11.18 -9.64
N PRO A 3 5.52 -11.22 -8.94
CA PRO A 3 4.87 -9.99 -8.48
C PRO A 3 5.78 -9.17 -7.54
N ILE A 4 5.50 -7.88 -7.35
CA ILE A 4 6.09 -7.11 -6.23
C ILE A 4 5.02 -6.95 -5.15
N VAL A 5 5.38 -7.19 -3.90
CA VAL A 5 4.52 -6.86 -2.76
C VAL A 5 4.95 -5.52 -2.18
N VAL A 6 4.11 -4.50 -2.28
CA VAL A 6 4.37 -3.19 -1.67
C VAL A 6 3.68 -3.14 -0.32
N LEU A 7 4.46 -2.90 0.74
CA LEU A 7 3.95 -2.89 2.10
C LEU A 7 4.08 -1.53 2.74
N ILE A 8 2.99 -1.04 3.32
CA ILE A 8 3.07 -0.10 4.43
C ILE A 8 1.90 -0.33 5.40
N ARG A 9 2.19 -0.70 6.66
CA ARG A 9 2.16 0.22 7.84
C ARG A 9 2.26 -0.52 9.20
N HIS A 10 2.69 0.27 10.20
CA HIS A 10 2.54 0.17 11.67
C HIS A 10 2.83 -1.18 12.33
N ALA A 11 3.57 -1.08 13.44
CA ALA A 11 4.52 -2.08 13.94
C ALA A 11 4.05 -3.53 14.20
N GLN A 12 2.80 -3.96 14.02
CA GLN A 12 2.41 -5.35 14.34
C GLN A 12 1.26 -5.97 13.54
N ALA A 13 0.21 -5.23 13.17
CA ALA A 13 -1.03 -5.85 12.65
C ALA A 13 -0.99 -6.19 11.14
N LEU A 14 -0.52 -5.26 10.30
CA LEU A 14 -0.50 -5.46 8.84
C LEU A 14 0.57 -6.47 8.40
N HIS A 15 1.73 -6.45 9.06
CA HIS A 15 2.78 -7.42 8.79
C HIS A 15 2.35 -8.84 9.16
N LYS A 16 1.52 -9.02 10.21
CA LYS A 16 0.83 -10.31 10.45
C LYS A 16 -0.11 -10.68 9.31
N THR A 17 -0.85 -9.71 8.74
CA THR A 17 -1.67 -9.96 7.54
C THR A 17 -0.81 -10.42 6.37
N VAL A 18 0.35 -9.79 6.14
CA VAL A 18 1.26 -10.20 5.05
C VAL A 18 1.85 -11.57 5.33
N GLN A 19 2.40 -11.81 6.52
CA GLN A 19 2.99 -13.10 6.87
C GLN A 19 1.94 -14.22 6.84
N HIS A 20 0.72 -13.99 7.33
CA HIS A 20 -0.31 -15.01 7.37
C HIS A 20 -1.02 -15.20 6.01
N SER A 21 -1.32 -14.13 5.29
CA SER A 21 -2.09 -14.19 4.03
C SER A 21 -1.21 -14.29 2.78
N LEU A 22 0.00 -13.74 2.84
CA LEU A 22 0.95 -13.65 1.72
C LEU A 22 2.31 -14.29 2.04
N GLY A 23 2.48 -14.96 3.19
CA GLY A 23 3.74 -15.62 3.56
C GLY A 23 4.22 -16.62 2.50
N TRP A 24 3.28 -17.31 1.85
CA TRP A 24 3.57 -18.21 0.74
C TRP A 24 4.20 -17.52 -0.49
N LEU A 25 3.98 -16.21 -0.69
CA LEU A 25 4.69 -15.43 -1.70
C LEU A 25 6.13 -15.14 -1.26
N LEU A 26 6.32 -14.82 0.03
CA LEU A 26 7.66 -14.62 0.61
C LEU A 26 8.50 -15.88 0.51
N ASP A 27 7.91 -17.05 0.80
CA ASP A 27 8.56 -18.36 0.68
C ASP A 27 8.98 -18.67 -0.78
N ARG A 28 8.31 -18.06 -1.75
CA ARG A 28 8.65 -18.16 -3.19
C ARG A 28 9.68 -17.12 -3.64
N GLY A 29 10.21 -16.32 -2.73
CA GLY A 29 11.20 -15.28 -3.02
C GLY A 29 10.62 -14.07 -3.73
N VAL A 30 9.32 -13.82 -3.60
CA VAL A 30 8.67 -12.63 -4.14
C VAL A 30 9.21 -11.40 -3.38
N PRO A 31 9.78 -10.41 -4.08
CA PRO A 31 10.37 -9.25 -3.44
C PRO A 31 9.31 -8.39 -2.75
N VAL A 32 9.73 -7.76 -1.66
CA VAL A 32 8.91 -6.83 -0.90
C VAL A 32 9.56 -5.45 -0.89
N GLU A 33 8.78 -4.42 -1.20
CA GLU A 33 9.24 -3.04 -1.15
C GLU A 33 8.46 -2.25 -0.09
N ALA A 34 9.18 -1.67 0.88
CA ALA A 34 8.63 -0.71 1.82
C ALA A 34 8.77 0.70 1.24
N ARG A 35 7.64 1.34 1.00
CA ARG A 35 7.57 2.72 0.51
C ARG A 35 7.07 3.64 1.63
N ALA A 36 6.98 4.94 1.45
CA ALA A 36 6.38 5.84 2.47
C ALA A 36 5.03 6.41 2.00
N GLU A 37 4.77 6.36 0.70
CA GLU A 37 3.64 6.99 0.03
C GLU A 37 2.31 6.28 0.34
N TRP A 38 2.34 4.97 0.59
CA TRP A 38 1.19 4.15 0.98
C TRP A 38 0.82 4.22 2.47
N GLN A 39 1.37 5.18 3.20
CA GLN A 39 0.98 5.43 4.58
C GLN A 39 -0.48 5.88 4.63
N GLU A 40 -1.17 5.58 5.72
CA GLU A 40 -2.54 6.03 5.86
C GLU A 40 -2.69 7.53 6.14
N ASP A 41 -3.89 8.01 5.90
CA ASP A 41 -4.20 9.41 5.62
C ASP A 41 -4.26 10.31 6.86
N THR A 42 -4.45 9.77 8.08
CA THR A 42 -4.48 10.57 9.31
C THR A 42 -3.14 10.62 10.07
N ALA A 43 -3.04 11.57 11.01
CA ALA A 43 -1.94 11.73 11.95
C ALA A 43 -2.29 11.29 13.39
N ASN A 44 -3.33 10.48 13.57
CA ASN A 44 -3.62 9.87 14.87
C ASN A 44 -2.43 9.01 15.31
N PRO A 45 -2.15 8.85 16.63
CA PRO A 45 -1.03 8.03 17.08
C PRO A 45 -1.08 6.58 16.58
N CYS A 46 -2.26 6.00 16.39
CA CYS A 46 -2.44 4.66 15.80
C CYS A 46 -2.20 4.62 14.28
N ASP A 47 -2.03 5.79 13.68
CA ASP A 47 -1.85 6.04 12.26
C ASP A 47 -0.41 6.54 11.94
N VAL A 48 0.49 6.57 12.91
CA VAL A 48 1.91 6.94 12.70
C VAL A 48 2.78 5.70 12.81
N GLY A 49 3.44 5.28 11.74
CA GLY A 49 4.28 4.07 11.74
C GLY A 49 5.37 4.05 12.83
N ALA A 50 5.97 2.88 13.06
CA ALA A 50 7.16 2.79 13.91
C ALA A 50 8.41 3.25 13.15
N GLU A 51 9.45 3.62 13.87
CA GLU A 51 10.68 4.09 13.26
C GLU A 51 11.35 2.99 12.44
N ARG A 52 12.07 3.35 11.37
CA ARG A 52 12.77 2.39 10.49
C ARG A 52 13.62 1.38 11.27
N THR A 53 14.38 1.86 12.25
CA THR A 53 15.26 1.01 13.08
C THR A 53 14.49 -0.01 13.93
N GLU A 54 13.25 0.29 14.28
CA GLU A 54 12.36 -0.67 14.96
C GLU A 54 11.79 -1.66 13.96
N LEU A 55 11.39 -1.20 12.76
CA LEU A 55 10.92 -2.08 11.70
C LEU A 55 12.00 -3.11 11.31
N GLU A 56 13.25 -2.69 11.11
CA GLU A 56 14.37 -3.56 10.77
C GLU A 56 14.64 -4.62 11.84
N LYS A 57 14.44 -4.30 13.13
CA LYS A 57 14.59 -5.27 14.23
C LYS A 57 13.47 -6.30 14.23
N VAL A 58 12.23 -5.87 13.97
CA VAL A 58 11.06 -6.75 13.99
C VAL A 58 11.01 -7.62 12.73
N TRP A 59 11.50 -7.12 11.59
CA TRP A 59 11.51 -7.80 10.30
C TRP A 59 12.87 -7.71 9.60
N PRO A 60 13.89 -8.43 10.10
CA PRO A 60 15.25 -8.34 9.57
C PRO A 60 15.40 -8.87 8.13
N ASN A 61 14.40 -9.58 7.63
CA ASN A 61 14.40 -10.15 6.27
C ASN A 61 13.79 -9.20 5.21
N PHE A 62 13.35 -8.01 5.61
CA PHE A 62 12.73 -7.02 4.72
C PHE A 62 13.73 -5.90 4.45
N ASP A 63 13.80 -5.44 3.20
CA ASP A 63 14.63 -4.31 2.84
C ASP A 63 13.86 -2.99 3.01
N PHE A 64 14.34 -2.16 3.92
CA PHE A 64 13.82 -0.81 4.17
C PHE A 64 14.75 0.28 3.59
N SER A 65 15.73 -0.09 2.76
CA SER A 65 16.70 0.85 2.18
C SER A 65 16.06 1.97 1.37
N GLN A 66 14.95 1.66 0.67
CA GLN A 66 14.18 2.60 -0.15
C GLN A 66 13.10 3.37 0.62
N LEU A 67 12.93 3.08 1.92
CA LEU A 67 11.98 3.80 2.76
C LEU A 67 12.45 5.25 2.94
N ASP A 68 11.61 6.21 2.55
CA ASP A 68 11.91 7.63 2.70
C ASP A 68 12.31 7.94 4.16
N SER A 69 13.46 8.59 4.34
CA SER A 69 14.02 8.95 5.64
C SER A 69 13.10 9.80 6.52
N ILE A 70 12.12 10.50 5.93
CA ILE A 70 11.13 11.27 6.70
C ILE A 70 10.07 10.38 7.35
N TYR A 71 9.93 9.13 6.91
CA TYR A 71 9.06 8.15 7.56
C TYR A 71 9.49 7.93 9.02
N PRO A 72 8.55 7.86 9.99
CA PRO A 72 7.08 7.77 9.84
C PRO A 72 6.33 9.10 9.94
N GLN A 73 7.03 10.24 9.83
CA GLN A 73 6.44 11.55 10.09
C GLN A 73 5.30 11.89 9.09
N LYS A 74 4.28 12.60 9.59
CA LYS A 74 3.11 13.06 8.82
C LYS A 74 3.28 14.51 8.38
N THR A 75 4.36 14.78 7.65
CA THR A 75 4.74 16.11 7.20
C THR A 75 5.04 16.11 5.69
N GLY A 76 5.08 17.30 5.07
CA GLY A 76 5.33 17.43 3.63
C GLY A 76 4.30 16.66 2.80
N LEU A 77 4.78 15.80 1.88
CA LEU A 77 3.95 14.91 1.06
C LEU A 77 3.15 13.90 1.91
N TYR A 78 3.54 13.66 3.15
CA TYR A 78 2.93 12.66 4.04
C TYR A 78 1.89 13.22 5.01
N GLY A 79 1.62 14.53 4.95
CA GLY A 79 0.69 15.21 5.84
C GLY A 79 -0.79 14.80 5.63
N PRO A 80 -1.65 15.06 6.63
CA PRO A 80 -3.05 14.59 6.63
C PRO A 80 -4.04 15.51 5.91
N GLY A 81 -3.56 16.56 5.22
CA GLY A 81 -4.42 17.47 4.46
C GLY A 81 -4.95 16.80 3.19
N GLU A 82 -6.22 16.99 2.85
CA GLU A 82 -6.85 16.33 1.70
C GLU A 82 -6.12 16.60 0.38
N GLU A 83 -5.66 17.85 0.14
CA GLU A 83 -4.86 18.18 -1.05
C GLU A 83 -3.52 17.44 -1.05
N THR A 84 -2.85 17.36 0.10
CA THR A 84 -1.60 16.60 0.27
C THR A 84 -1.81 15.12 0.02
N ILE A 85 -2.89 14.54 0.54
CA ILE A 85 -3.23 13.12 0.36
C ILE A 85 -3.49 12.83 -1.12
N ARG A 86 -4.18 13.70 -1.85
CA ARG A 86 -4.42 13.53 -3.29
C ARG A 86 -3.13 13.60 -4.10
N LYS A 87 -2.25 14.56 -3.81
CA LYS A 87 -0.91 14.62 -4.43
C LYS A 87 -0.11 13.35 -4.15
N ARG A 88 -0.16 12.81 -2.92
CA ARG A 88 0.50 11.54 -2.57
C ARG A 88 -0.11 10.36 -3.31
N ALA A 89 -1.43 10.33 -3.49
CA ALA A 89 -2.12 9.32 -4.26
C ALA A 89 -1.73 9.36 -5.76
N GLU A 90 -1.56 10.55 -6.34
CA GLU A 90 -1.03 10.73 -7.70
C GLU A 90 0.39 10.18 -7.83
N VAL A 91 1.28 10.47 -6.86
CA VAL A 91 2.63 9.89 -6.82
C VAL A 91 2.58 8.36 -6.77
N ALA A 92 1.71 7.79 -5.93
CA ALA A 92 1.54 6.34 -5.82
C ALA A 92 1.03 5.71 -7.14
N ARG A 93 0.06 6.34 -7.82
CA ARG A 93 -0.42 5.90 -9.13
C ARG A 93 0.66 6.00 -10.21
N GLN A 94 1.41 7.10 -10.25
CA GLN A 94 2.49 7.28 -11.20
C GLN A 94 3.55 6.19 -11.03
N TRP A 95 3.96 5.91 -9.78
CA TRP A 95 4.88 4.82 -9.47
C TRP A 95 4.33 3.46 -9.97
N LEU A 96 3.05 3.15 -9.72
CA LEU A 96 2.44 1.91 -10.23
C LEU A 96 2.52 1.79 -11.76
N SER A 97 2.37 2.90 -12.49
CA SER A 97 2.44 2.90 -13.96
C SER A 97 3.85 2.73 -14.53
N GLU A 98 4.87 2.95 -13.72
CA GLU A 98 6.28 2.81 -14.11
C GLU A 98 6.78 1.38 -13.89
N GLN A 99 6.02 0.55 -13.19
CA GLN A 99 6.40 -0.82 -12.91
C GLN A 99 6.24 -1.69 -14.15
N THR A 100 7.23 -2.58 -14.36
CA THR A 100 7.24 -3.52 -15.48
C THR A 100 6.69 -4.90 -15.09
N ASP A 101 6.39 -5.10 -13.81
CA ASP A 101 5.87 -6.35 -13.28
C ASP A 101 4.42 -6.60 -13.68
N LYS A 102 4.10 -7.87 -13.93
CA LYS A 102 2.76 -8.28 -14.40
C LYS A 102 1.67 -8.18 -13.33
N CYS A 103 2.05 -8.14 -12.07
CA CYS A 103 1.13 -8.09 -10.94
C CYS A 103 1.83 -7.45 -9.74
N ILE A 104 1.18 -6.51 -9.09
CA ILE A 104 1.68 -5.86 -7.88
C ILE A 104 0.62 -6.02 -6.82
N VAL A 105 1.02 -6.51 -5.65
CA VAL A 105 0.14 -6.61 -4.49
C VAL A 105 0.46 -5.45 -3.56
N VAL A 106 -0.47 -4.52 -3.41
CA VAL A 106 -0.32 -3.40 -2.48
C VAL A 106 -1.10 -3.70 -1.22
N VAL A 107 -0.43 -3.68 -0.07
CA VAL A 107 -1.03 -3.86 1.24
C VAL A 107 -0.90 -2.57 2.03
N THR A 108 -2.03 -1.91 2.25
CA THR A 108 -2.15 -0.59 2.89
C THR A 108 -3.54 -0.45 3.55
N HIS A 109 -3.98 0.76 3.86
CA HIS A 109 -5.21 1.03 4.57
C HIS A 109 -6.30 1.65 3.68
N SER A 110 -7.54 1.50 4.14
CA SER A 110 -8.73 1.95 3.42
C SER A 110 -8.82 3.47 3.23
N GLY A 111 -8.33 4.30 4.17
CA GLY A 111 -8.45 5.76 4.09
C GLY A 111 -7.65 6.32 2.92
N PHE A 112 -6.39 5.92 2.83
CA PHE A 112 -5.52 6.27 1.71
C PHE A 112 -5.94 5.59 0.40
N LEU A 113 -6.30 4.30 0.42
CA LEU A 113 -6.73 3.58 -0.80
C LEU A 113 -7.88 4.27 -1.51
N ASN A 114 -8.84 4.82 -0.77
CA ASN A 114 -9.96 5.57 -1.35
C ASN A 114 -9.48 6.71 -2.28
N ARG A 115 -8.40 7.41 -1.93
CA ARG A 115 -7.85 8.49 -2.79
C ARG A 115 -7.00 7.95 -3.93
N VAL A 116 -6.37 6.80 -3.75
CA VAL A 116 -5.56 6.15 -4.80
C VAL A 116 -6.44 5.57 -5.90
N VAL A 117 -7.52 4.87 -5.54
CA VAL A 117 -8.41 4.21 -6.51
C VAL A 117 -9.65 5.04 -6.86
N GLU A 118 -9.88 6.15 -6.15
CA GLU A 118 -11.03 7.05 -6.33
C GLU A 118 -12.38 6.31 -6.29
N GLY A 119 -12.54 5.42 -5.30
CA GLY A 119 -13.66 4.48 -5.19
C GLY A 119 -14.14 4.26 -3.75
N PRO A 120 -15.11 3.35 -3.52
CA PRO A 120 -15.67 3.11 -2.20
C PRO A 120 -14.61 2.58 -1.24
N ARG A 121 -14.77 2.85 0.06
CA ARG A 121 -13.86 2.36 1.10
C ARG A 121 -13.76 0.84 1.07
N PHE A 122 -12.59 0.35 1.44
CA PHE A 122 -12.30 -1.07 1.61
C PHE A 122 -12.68 -1.51 3.02
N ARG A 123 -13.21 -2.73 3.16
CA ARG A 123 -13.32 -3.43 4.44
C ARG A 123 -11.97 -4.02 4.83
N ASN A 124 -11.81 -4.37 6.10
CA ASN A 124 -10.61 -5.05 6.56
C ASN A 124 -10.43 -6.37 5.79
N THR A 125 -9.24 -6.60 5.26
CA THR A 125 -8.85 -7.80 4.47
C THR A 125 -9.60 -7.99 3.15
N GLU A 126 -10.39 -7.00 2.73
CA GLU A 126 -10.92 -6.96 1.36
C GLU A 126 -9.77 -6.75 0.37
N TYR A 127 -9.83 -7.43 -0.78
CA TYR A 127 -8.92 -7.17 -1.89
C TYR A 127 -9.73 -6.86 -3.16
N ARG A 128 -9.21 -5.93 -3.95
CA ARG A 128 -9.74 -5.58 -5.27
C ARG A 128 -8.59 -5.56 -6.26
N THR A 129 -8.90 -5.90 -7.50
CA THR A 129 -7.90 -5.93 -8.58
C THR A 129 -8.10 -4.71 -9.47
N TYR A 130 -7.02 -4.04 -9.83
CA TYR A 130 -7.06 -2.86 -10.69
C TYR A 130 -6.11 -3.03 -11.87
N GLN A 131 -6.55 -2.56 -13.03
CA GLN A 131 -5.70 -2.33 -14.17
C GLN A 131 -5.20 -0.89 -14.13
N VAL A 132 -3.88 -0.71 -14.31
CA VAL A 132 -3.29 0.62 -14.44
C VAL A 132 -3.50 1.11 -15.86
N GLU A 133 -4.10 2.29 -16.00
CA GLU A 133 -4.34 2.93 -17.29
C GLU A 133 -3.75 4.33 -17.30
N ARG A 134 -3.23 4.76 -18.46
CA ARG A 134 -2.76 6.12 -18.69
C ARG A 134 -3.65 6.73 -19.76
N ASN A 135 -4.28 7.86 -19.44
CA ASN A 135 -5.09 8.58 -20.41
C ASN A 135 -4.23 9.43 -21.35
N GLU A 136 -4.86 10.05 -22.35
CA GLU A 136 -4.18 10.88 -23.36
C GLU A 136 -3.46 12.10 -22.77
N SER A 137 -3.91 12.62 -21.61
CA SER A 137 -3.22 13.72 -20.91
C SER A 137 -2.05 13.26 -20.05
N GLY A 138 -1.75 11.95 -20.04
CA GLY A 138 -0.68 11.36 -19.25
C GLY A 138 -1.03 11.12 -17.78
N GLN A 139 -2.26 11.39 -17.36
CA GLN A 139 -2.72 11.07 -16.01
C GLN A 139 -2.95 9.56 -15.87
N VAL A 140 -2.49 9.01 -14.74
CA VAL A 140 -2.64 7.60 -14.41
C VAL A 140 -3.90 7.39 -13.60
N ALA A 141 -4.71 6.42 -14.01
CA ALA A 141 -5.91 5.96 -13.33
C ALA A 141 -5.82 4.46 -13.01
N LEU A 142 -6.62 4.01 -12.04
CA LEU A 142 -6.76 2.62 -11.67
C LEU A 142 -8.19 2.17 -11.96
N VAL A 143 -8.37 1.32 -12.96
CA VAL A 143 -9.68 0.81 -13.36
C VAL A 143 -9.92 -0.53 -12.71
N GLU A 144 -10.99 -0.64 -11.91
CA GLU A 144 -11.26 -1.87 -11.17
C GLU A 144 -11.70 -3.02 -12.09
N MET A 145 -11.00 -4.15 -11.98
CA MET A 145 -11.34 -5.42 -12.62
C MET A 145 -12.32 -6.20 -11.75
N LYS A 146 -13.61 -5.83 -11.79
CA LYS A 146 -14.65 -6.35 -10.89
C LYS A 146 -14.77 -7.88 -10.86
N GLU A 147 -14.48 -8.57 -11.96
CA GLU A 147 -14.53 -10.03 -12.03
C GLU A 147 -13.44 -10.72 -11.20
N LEU A 148 -12.33 -10.01 -10.94
CA LEU A 148 -11.20 -10.49 -10.16
C LEU A 148 -11.21 -9.97 -8.72
N SER A 149 -11.93 -8.88 -8.47
CA SER A 149 -12.25 -8.41 -7.12
C SER A 149 -13.19 -9.40 -6.44
N LYS A 150 -12.85 -9.82 -5.21
CA LYS A 150 -13.78 -10.60 -4.39
C LYS A 150 -14.05 -9.85 -3.11
N ASP A 151 -15.32 -9.64 -2.86
CA ASP A 151 -15.75 -9.23 -1.55
C ASP A 151 -15.70 -10.45 -0.62
N ILE A 152 -14.87 -10.40 0.43
CA ILE A 152 -14.90 -11.46 1.45
C ILE A 152 -16.09 -11.12 2.36
N PRO A 153 -17.15 -11.95 2.39
CA PRO A 153 -18.25 -11.71 3.31
C PRO A 153 -17.71 -11.69 4.73
N ALA A 154 -18.23 -10.75 5.55
CA ALA A 154 -17.88 -10.71 6.95
C ALA A 154 -18.16 -12.09 7.57
N ARG A 155 -17.26 -12.59 8.44
CA ARG A 155 -17.58 -13.77 9.24
C ARG A 155 -18.87 -13.48 9.99
N GLU A 156 -19.89 -14.30 9.77
CA GLU A 156 -21.08 -14.31 10.63
C GLU A 156 -20.59 -14.56 12.06
N THR A 157 -20.88 -13.61 12.94
CA THR A 157 -20.49 -13.62 14.36
C THR A 157 -21.35 -14.58 15.15
#